data_AF-A0A699GMN9-F1
#
_entry.id   AF-A0A699GMN9-F1
#
_cell.length_a   1.000
_cell.length_b   1.000
_cell.length_c   1.000
_cell.angle_alpha   90.00
_cell.angle_beta   90.00
_cell.angle_gamma   90.00
#
_symmetry.space_group_name_H-M   'P 1'
#
loop_
_entity.id
_entity.type
_entity.pdbx_description
1 polymer ?
#
loop_
_entity_poly.entity_id
_entity_poly.type
_entity_poly.pdbx_seq_one_letter_code
_entity_poly.pdbx_strand_id
1 'polypeptide(L)'
;MTICGDFKRAFVVGAAFRAEDSYTHRHLCEYTGLDVEMIINEHYFKVMDIVDSLFVDMFEKLNETCQKELETIRKQYPFEPLKEC
;
A
#
# COMPACT_ATOMS: atom_id res chain seq x y z
N MET A 1 -9.36 11.54 14.04
CA MET A 1 -9.38 11.61 15.52
C MET A 1 -7.98 11.53 16.11
N THR A 2 -7.21 10.47 15.82
CA THR A 2 -5.86 10.26 16.36
C THR A 2 -4.92 11.44 16.13
N ILE A 3 -4.91 12.00 14.92
CA ILE A 3 -4.09 13.18 14.60
C ILE A 3 -4.50 14.42 15.41
N CYS A 4 -5.80 14.64 15.61
CA CYS A 4 -6.31 15.73 16.44
C CYS A 4 -6.02 15.51 17.94
N GLY A 5 -5.62 14.30 18.34
CA GLY A 5 -5.16 13.95 19.68
C GLY A 5 -3.63 14.03 19.82
N ASP A 6 -2.99 14.95 19.11
CA ASP A 6 -1.54 15.24 19.11
C ASP A 6 -0.61 14.13 18.61
N PHE A 7 -1.14 13.05 18.03
CA PHE A 7 -0.32 12.09 17.30
C PHE A 7 0.09 12.68 15.95
N LYS A 8 1.40 12.89 15.76
CA LYS A 8 1.92 13.52 14.53
C LYS A 8 1.76 12.66 13.28
N ARG A 9 1.86 11.34 13.43
CA ARG A 9 1.81 10.33 12.35
C ARG A 9 1.14 9.08 12.91
N ALA A 10 0.25 8.48 12.14
CA ALA A 10 -0.45 7.24 12.50
C ALA A 10 -0.60 6.36 11.25
N PHE A 11 -0.55 5.04 11.44
CA PHE A 11 -0.88 4.08 10.39
C PHE A 11 -1.74 2.96 10.98
N VAL A 12 -2.53 2.32 10.13
CA VAL A 12 -3.41 1.21 10.50
C VAL A 12 -3.31 0.10 9.46
N VAL A 13 -3.19 -1.13 9.94
CA VAL A 13 -3.37 -2.34 9.14
C VAL A 13 -4.59 -3.06 9.70
N GLY A 14 -5.66 -3.17 8.91
CA GLY A 14 -6.92 -3.68 9.43
C GLY A 14 -7.95 -4.01 8.36
N ALA A 15 -9.07 -4.59 8.77
CA ALA A 15 -10.17 -4.89 7.87
C ALA A 15 -10.90 -3.60 7.46
N ALA A 16 -11.11 -3.43 6.16
CA ALA A 16 -11.91 -2.38 5.55
C ALA A 16 -13.10 -3.01 4.82
N PHE A 17 -14.26 -2.36 4.91
CA PHE A 17 -15.52 -2.87 4.38
C PHE A 17 -16.12 -1.89 3.38
N ARG A 18 -16.56 -2.40 2.24
CA ARG A 18 -17.35 -1.67 1.24
C ARG A 18 -18.75 -2.25 1.20
N ALA A 19 -19.74 -1.41 1.50
CA ALA A 19 -21.16 -1.77 1.51
C ALA A 19 -21.81 -1.71 0.11
N GLU A 20 -21.07 -1.23 -0.89
CA GLU A 20 -21.53 -1.07 -2.25
C GLU A 20 -21.57 -2.41 -3.02
N ASP A 21 -22.66 -2.63 -3.77
CA ASP A 21 -22.85 -3.80 -4.61
C ASP A 21 -21.96 -3.73 -5.87
N SER A 22 -20.72 -4.21 -5.78
CA SER A 22 -19.74 -4.20 -6.87
C SER A 22 -19.19 -5.61 -7.15
N TYR A 23 -19.80 -6.30 -8.12
CA TYR A 23 -19.48 -7.69 -8.48
C TYR A 23 -18.49 -7.80 -9.64
N THR A 24 -17.32 -7.15 -9.53
CA THR A 24 -16.27 -7.23 -10.56
C THR A 24 -15.10 -8.09 -10.10
N HIS A 25 -14.26 -8.54 -11.04
CA HIS A 25 -13.02 -9.27 -10.73
C HIS A 25 -11.96 -8.47 -9.94
N ARG A 26 -12.20 -7.18 -9.66
CA ARG A 26 -11.24 -6.28 -8.98
C ARG A 26 -11.73 -5.73 -7.64
N HIS A 27 -12.97 -6.02 -7.23
CA HIS A 27 -13.56 -5.43 -6.04
C HIS A 27 -13.99 -6.51 -5.05
N LEU A 28 -13.72 -6.25 -3.77
CA LEU A 28 -14.14 -7.08 -2.64
C LEU A 28 -14.91 -6.20 -1.65
N CYS A 29 -15.93 -6.76 -1.00
CA CYS A 29 -16.68 -6.08 0.06
C CYS A 29 -15.93 -6.05 1.40
N GLU A 30 -14.94 -6.93 1.57
CA GLU A 30 -14.02 -6.97 2.71
C GLU A 30 -12.59 -7.16 2.20
N TYR A 31 -11.66 -6.36 2.69
CA TYR A 31 -10.24 -6.46 2.36
C TYR A 31 -9.38 -5.89 3.49
N THR A 32 -8.07 -6.12 3.44
CA THR A 32 -7.12 -5.50 4.37
C THR A 32 -6.70 -4.13 3.84
N GLY A 33 -7.02 -3.07 4.59
CA GLY A 33 -6.55 -1.71 4.35
C GLY A 33 -5.19 -1.47 5.00
N LEU A 34 -4.35 -0.70 4.30
CA LEU A 34 -3.11 -0.12 4.81
C LEU A 34 -3.29 1.40 4.76
N ASP A 35 -3.68 2.00 5.88
CA ASP A 35 -4.01 3.42 5.97
C ASP A 35 -2.88 4.18 6.68
N VAL A 36 -2.60 5.40 6.23
CA VAL A 36 -1.63 6.31 6.85
C VAL A 36 -2.25 7.69 6.93
N GLU A 37 -2.09 8.34 8.09
CA GLU A 37 -2.49 9.71 8.31
C GLU A 37 -1.35 10.46 9.01
N MET A 38 -1.12 11.72 8.64
CA MET A 38 -0.07 12.54 9.26
C MET A 38 -0.42 14.02 9.29
N ILE A 39 0.13 14.72 10.28
CA ILE A 39 0.15 16.18 10.29
C ILE A 39 1.00 16.67 9.12
N ILE A 40 0.40 17.52 8.29
CA ILE A 40 1.09 18.23 7.22
C ILE A 40 1.51 19.61 7.70
N ASN A 41 2.72 20.00 7.33
CA ASN A 41 3.18 21.38 7.45
C ASN A 41 3.10 21.98 6.06
N GLU A 42 2.39 23.11 5.93
CA GLU A 42 2.28 23.94 4.72
C GLU A 42 1.56 23.30 3.52
N HIS A 43 2.00 22.15 3.02
CA HIS A 43 1.51 21.57 1.78
C HIS A 43 1.35 20.03 1.83
N TYR A 44 0.29 19.52 1.21
CA TYR A 44 -0.04 18.09 1.16
C TYR A 44 0.97 17.23 0.38
N PHE A 45 1.84 17.85 -0.42
CA PHE A 45 2.92 17.14 -1.13
C PHE A 45 3.84 16.38 -0.17
N LYS A 46 3.95 16.81 1.08
CA LYS A 46 4.70 16.06 2.11
C LYS A 46 4.15 14.65 2.35
N VAL A 47 2.84 14.44 2.17
CA VAL A 47 2.24 13.10 2.23
C VAL A 47 2.62 12.29 0.99
N MET A 48 2.57 12.92 -0.19
CA MET A 48 2.95 12.26 -1.44
C MET A 48 4.42 11.83 -1.43
N ASP A 49 5.33 12.68 -0.92
CA ASP A 49 6.76 12.35 -0.76
C ASP A 49 6.96 11.06 0.05
N ILE A 50 6.17 10.89 1.12
CA ILE A 50 6.24 9.71 1.99
C ILE A 50 5.65 8.47 1.30
N VAL A 51 4.49 8.62 0.66
CA VAL A 51 3.84 7.52 -0.06
C VAL A 51 4.72 7.01 -1.20
N ASP A 52 5.37 7.91 -1.93
CA ASP A 52 6.30 7.57 -3.01
C ASP A 52 7.49 6.75 -2.48
N SER A 53 8.19 7.27 -1.45
CA SER A 53 9.31 6.55 -0.83
C SER A 53 8.90 5.19 -0.26
N LEU A 54 7.70 5.09 0.32
CA LEU A 54 7.19 3.85 0.90
C LEU A 54 7.01 2.78 -0.18
N PHE A 55 6.43 3.13 -1.33
CA PHE A 55 6.23 2.17 -2.40
C PHE A 55 7.54 1.72 -3.02
N VAL A 56 8.50 2.64 -3.24
CA VAL A 56 9.84 2.30 -3.72
C VAL A 56 10.50 1.31 -2.76
N ASP A 57 10.57 1.64 -1.47
CA ASP A 57 11.18 0.76 -0.45
C ASP A 57 10.51 -0.62 -0.40
N MET A 58 9.17 -0.68 -0.53
CA MET A 58 8.43 -1.95 -0.55
C MET A 58 8.78 -2.80 -1.77
N PHE A 59 8.85 -2.21 -2.96
CA PHE A 59 9.15 -2.93 -4.19
C PHE A 59 10.60 -3.38 -4.27
N GLU A 60 11.54 -2.53 -3.86
CA GLU A 60 12.95 -2.88 -3.69
C GLU A 60 13.05 -4.09 -2.76
N LYS A 61 12.36 -4.05 -1.61
CA LYS A 61 12.46 -5.14 -0.63
C LYS A 61 11.87 -6.45 -1.12
N LEU A 62 10.75 -6.40 -1.85
CA LEU A 62 10.16 -7.58 -2.48
C LEU A 62 11.11 -8.20 -3.52
N ASN A 63 11.75 -7.35 -4.33
CA ASN A 63 12.76 -7.79 -5.29
C ASN A 63 14.00 -8.37 -4.59
N GLU A 64 14.44 -7.84 -3.45
CA GLU A 64 15.60 -8.41 -2.74
C GLU A 64 15.28 -9.73 -2.03
N THR A 65 14.13 -9.81 -1.37
CA THR A 65 13.87 -10.85 -0.37
C THR A 65 12.94 -11.97 -0.83
N CYS A 66 12.09 -11.74 -1.84
CA CYS A 66 11.04 -12.66 -2.24
C CYS A 66 11.27 -13.29 -3.63
N GLN A 67 12.52 -13.38 -4.10
CA GLN A 67 12.82 -13.90 -5.45
C GLN A 67 12.25 -15.31 -5.70
N LYS A 68 12.33 -16.19 -4.69
CA LYS A 68 11.82 -17.56 -4.79
C LYS A 68 10.30 -17.60 -4.96
N GLU A 69 9.58 -16.78 -4.20
CA GLU A 69 8.13 -16.63 -4.26
C GLU A 69 7.71 -16.04 -5.60
N LEU A 70 8.41 -14.98 -6.05
CA LEU A 70 8.15 -14.32 -7.34
C LEU A 70 8.36 -15.29 -8.51
N GLU A 71 9.43 -16.08 -8.53
CA GLU A 71 9.66 -17.11 -9.54
C GLU A 71 8.57 -18.18 -9.55
N THR A 72 8.11 -18.59 -8.36
CA THR A 72 7.05 -19.59 -8.21
C THR A 72 5.75 -19.09 -8.82
N ILE A 73 5.37 -17.84 -8.52
CA ILE A 73 4.18 -17.20 -9.10
C ILE A 73 4.34 -17.03 -10.61
N ARG A 74 5.53 -16.58 -11.08
CA ARG A 74 5.81 -16.31 -12.50
C ARG A 74 5.65 -17.56 -13.38
N LYS A 75 5.93 -18.76 -12.85
CA LYS A 75 5.73 -20.03 -13.58
C LYS A 75 4.27 -20.29 -13.92
N GLN A 76 3.35 -19.91 -13.03
CA GLN A 76 1.91 -20.12 -13.22
C GLN A 76 1.25 -18.92 -13.90
N TYR A 77 1.68 -17.72 -13.55
CA TYR A 77 1.16 -16.45 -14.06
C TYR A 77 2.33 -15.61 -14.57
N PRO A 78 2.68 -15.68 -15.87
CA PRO A 78 3.79 -14.89 -16.40
C PRO A 78 3.56 -13.38 -16.22
N PHE A 79 4.53 -12.70 -15.61
CA PHE A 79 4.53 -11.24 -15.43
C PHE A 79 5.96 -10.69 -15.58
N GLU A 80 6.06 -9.44 -16.04
CA GLU A 80 7.33 -8.73 -16.14
C GLU A 80 7.79 -8.25 -14.75
N PRO A 81 9.10 -8.31 -14.43
CA PRO A 81 9.61 -7.72 -13.20
C PRO A 81 9.21 -6.26 -13.09
N LEU A 82 8.72 -5.86 -11.92
CA LEU A 82 8.39 -4.47 -11.65
C LEU A 82 9.69 -3.66 -11.69
N LYS A 83 9.77 -2.72 -12.65
CA LYS A 83 10.88 -1.77 -12.75
C LYS A 83 10.55 -0.56 -11.89
N GLU A 84 11.48 -0.19 -11.02
CA GLU A 84 11.47 1.10 -10.35
C GLU A 84 11.73 2.19 -11.42
N CYS A 85 10.97 3.30 -11.34
CA CYS A 85 11.17 4.49 -12.17
C CYS A 85 12.23 5.40 -11.56
#